data_AF-A0A8T4D7X6-F1
#
_entry.id   AF-A0A8T4D7X6-F1
#
_cell.length_a   1.000
_cell.length_b   1.000
_cell.length_c   1.000
_cell.angle_alpha   90.00
_cell.angle_beta   90.00
_cell.angle_gamma   90.00
#
_symmetry.space_group_name_H-M   'P 1'
#
loop_
_entity.id
_entity.type
_entity.pdbx_description
1 polymer ?
#
loop_
_entity_poly.entity_id
_entity_poly.type
_entity_poly.pdbx_seq_one_letter_code
_entity_poly.pdbx_strand_id
1 'polypeptide(L)'
;MQPSLLAARISDWIRERVSEADAQGVVLGMSGGLDSSVAAVLCKRAFPDTTLGLILPCNSPPDDVAHARLVAAQFGIETQEFDLSDIFTAFHTLLKGEELPGGAAERKADIAVANLKPRLRMICLYYVANARNYLVVGTGNKSELTIGYFTKYGDGAADILPLGDILKTEERALAAVLGIPRVIIEKPPSAGLWAGQTDEGEIGMSYAMLDRILTLLERGDAEMSQIECDPELVARVRRMTERSRHKRMPIPIFRRIAQPDER
;
A
#
# COMPACT_ATOMS: atom_id res chain seq x y z
N MET A 1 16.78 -8.31 11.94
CA MET A 1 17.87 -7.98 11.00
C MET A 1 18.20 -6.49 11.15
N GLN A 2 19.46 -6.07 11.01
CA GLN A 2 19.81 -4.63 11.04
C GLN A 2 19.11 -3.89 9.88
N PRO A 3 18.49 -2.70 10.08
CA PRO A 3 17.72 -2.03 9.02
C PRO A 3 18.52 -1.71 7.76
N SER A 4 19.82 -1.41 7.88
CA SER A 4 20.69 -1.15 6.72
C SER A 4 20.90 -2.39 5.85
N LEU A 5 21.08 -3.56 6.48
CA LEU A 5 21.18 -4.83 5.78
C LEU A 5 19.84 -5.22 5.14
N LEU A 6 18.73 -4.95 5.82
CA LEU A 6 17.40 -5.16 5.28
C LEU A 6 17.17 -4.31 4.02
N ALA A 7 17.55 -3.02 4.04
CA ALA A 7 17.46 -2.15 2.87
C ALA A 7 18.22 -2.72 1.66
N ALA A 8 19.45 -3.18 1.87
CA ALA A 8 20.26 -3.77 0.80
C ALA A 8 19.59 -5.02 0.22
N ARG A 9 19.12 -5.93 1.09
CA ARG A 9 18.43 -7.16 0.67
C ARG A 9 17.16 -6.87 -0.11
N ILE A 10 16.35 -5.88 0.30
CA ILE A 10 15.14 -5.52 -0.43
C ILE A 10 15.51 -4.93 -1.80
N SER A 11 16.50 -4.05 -1.88
CA SER A 11 16.97 -3.51 -3.18
C SER A 11 17.49 -4.61 -4.11
N ASP A 12 18.25 -5.58 -3.59
CA ASP A 12 18.72 -6.73 -4.37
C ASP A 12 17.55 -7.59 -4.85
N TRP A 13 16.59 -7.87 -3.97
CA TRP A 13 15.37 -8.60 -4.32
C TRP A 13 14.56 -7.88 -5.42
N ILE A 14 14.46 -6.54 -5.40
CA ILE A 14 13.83 -5.76 -6.47
C ILE A 14 14.56 -5.98 -7.80
N ARG A 15 15.91 -5.97 -7.81
CA ARG A 15 16.69 -6.23 -9.04
C ARG A 15 16.40 -7.60 -9.63
N GLU A 16 16.36 -8.62 -8.77
CA GLU A 16 16.06 -9.99 -9.20
C GLU A 16 14.67 -10.10 -9.83
N ARG A 17 13.62 -9.53 -9.20
CA ARG A 17 12.25 -9.63 -9.73
C ARG A 17 12.08 -8.92 -11.07
N VAL A 18 12.71 -7.75 -11.24
CA VAL A 18 12.70 -7.02 -12.51
C VAL A 18 13.46 -7.80 -13.59
N SER A 19 14.60 -8.41 -13.25
CA SER A 19 15.37 -9.25 -14.18
C SER A 19 14.63 -10.52 -14.59
N GLU A 20 13.93 -11.18 -13.67
CA GLU A 20 13.12 -12.39 -13.95
C GLU A 20 11.95 -12.09 -14.90
N ALA A 21 11.41 -10.88 -14.84
CA ALA A 21 10.33 -10.42 -15.69
C ALA A 21 10.80 -9.87 -17.05
N ASP A 22 12.10 -9.82 -17.31
CA ASP A 22 12.69 -9.15 -18.49
C ASP A 22 12.23 -7.69 -18.66
N ALA A 23 12.00 -7.02 -17.52
CA ALA A 23 11.56 -5.63 -17.47
C ALA A 23 12.76 -4.67 -17.43
N GLN A 24 12.55 -3.44 -17.90
CA GLN A 24 13.59 -2.42 -18.05
C GLN A 24 13.73 -1.50 -16.82
N GLY A 25 12.80 -1.59 -15.86
CA GLY A 25 12.78 -0.71 -14.70
C GLY A 25 11.50 -0.85 -13.89
N VAL A 26 11.25 0.17 -13.06
CA VAL A 26 10.13 0.19 -12.12
C VAL A 26 9.39 1.52 -12.13
N VAL A 27 8.08 1.45 -11.95
CA VAL A 27 7.21 2.60 -11.72
C VAL A 27 6.43 2.42 -10.43
N LEU A 28 6.27 3.49 -9.66
CA LEU A 28 5.49 3.47 -8.43
C LEU A 28 4.78 4.79 -8.14
N GLY A 29 3.70 4.74 -7.37
CA GLY A 29 3.00 5.94 -6.91
C GLY A 29 3.71 6.59 -5.72
N MET A 30 4.03 7.88 -5.82
CA MET A 30 4.60 8.67 -4.72
C MET A 30 3.50 9.56 -4.11
N SER A 31 2.99 9.16 -2.94
CA SER A 31 1.89 9.86 -2.25
C SER A 31 2.35 10.91 -1.24
N GLY A 32 3.65 11.00 -0.96
CA GLY A 32 4.19 11.82 0.14
C GLY A 32 3.96 11.21 1.53
N GLY A 33 3.48 9.97 1.58
CA GLY A 33 3.42 9.13 2.78
C GLY A 33 4.70 8.34 2.99
N LEU A 34 4.81 7.70 4.16
CA LEU A 34 5.96 6.88 4.55
C LEU A 34 6.24 5.77 3.53
N ASP A 35 5.21 4.99 3.18
CA ASP A 35 5.40 3.70 2.52
C ASP A 35 5.87 3.86 1.07
N SER A 36 5.25 4.80 0.36
CA SER A 36 5.70 5.17 -0.98
C SER A 36 7.09 5.80 -0.97
N SER A 37 7.47 6.52 0.08
CA SER A 37 8.80 7.12 0.20
C SER A 37 9.89 6.06 0.41
N VAL A 38 9.63 5.08 1.30
CA VAL A 38 10.54 3.96 1.54
C VAL A 38 10.69 3.12 0.29
N ALA A 39 9.59 2.72 -0.34
CA ALA A 39 9.61 1.96 -1.59
C ALA A 39 10.36 2.69 -2.71
N ALA A 40 10.12 4.01 -2.87
CA ALA A 40 10.77 4.81 -3.91
C ALA A 40 12.30 4.84 -3.75
N VAL A 41 12.79 5.02 -2.52
CA VAL A 41 14.23 5.05 -2.25
C VAL A 41 14.87 3.67 -2.44
N LEU A 42 14.18 2.60 -2.05
CA LEU A 42 14.67 1.23 -2.29
C LEU A 42 14.71 0.90 -3.79
N CYS A 43 13.71 1.34 -4.55
CA CYS A 43 13.68 1.24 -6.01
C CYS A 43 14.82 2.04 -6.65
N LYS A 44 15.03 3.30 -6.26
CA LYS A 44 16.13 4.14 -6.77
C LYS A 44 17.51 3.54 -6.49
N ARG A 45 17.69 2.85 -5.36
CA ARG A 45 18.93 2.10 -5.05
C ARG A 45 19.09 0.85 -5.91
N ALA A 46 17.99 0.20 -6.27
CA ALA A 46 17.99 -0.97 -7.15
C ALA A 46 18.26 -0.58 -8.61
N PHE A 47 17.57 0.46 -9.08
CA PHE A 47 17.55 0.96 -10.45
C PHE A 47 17.73 2.50 -10.46
N PRO A 48 18.98 2.99 -10.42
CA PRO A 48 19.26 4.43 -10.37
C PRO A 48 18.67 5.21 -11.56
N ASP A 49 18.74 4.64 -12.76
CA ASP A 49 18.35 5.37 -13.98
C ASP A 49 16.95 5.02 -14.48
N THR A 50 16.37 3.91 -14.00
CA THR A 50 15.09 3.38 -14.49
C THR A 50 14.04 3.22 -13.39
N THR A 51 14.08 4.11 -12.39
CA THR A 51 13.02 4.29 -11.39
C THR A 51 12.20 5.54 -11.69
N LEU A 52 10.89 5.38 -11.90
CA LEU A 52 9.96 6.48 -12.14
C LEU A 52 8.90 6.57 -11.04
N GLY A 53 8.82 7.72 -10.36
CA GLY A 53 7.75 8.04 -9.42
C GLY A 53 6.59 8.76 -10.11
N LEU A 54 5.36 8.30 -9.91
CA LEU A 54 4.16 9.03 -10.34
C LEU A 54 3.52 9.74 -9.15
N ILE A 55 3.37 11.05 -9.24
CA ILE A 55 2.62 11.86 -8.29
C ILE A 55 1.20 12.01 -8.83
N LEU A 56 0.22 11.39 -8.17
CA LEU A 56 -1.14 11.20 -8.71
C LEU A 56 -2.20 11.80 -7.76
N PRO A 57 -2.25 13.14 -7.59
CA PRO A 57 -3.25 13.77 -6.76
C PRO A 57 -4.65 13.52 -7.34
N CYS A 58 -5.63 13.41 -6.45
CA CYS A 58 -7.02 13.19 -6.83
C CYS A 58 -7.93 13.78 -5.75
N ASN A 59 -8.11 15.10 -5.79
CA ASN A 59 -8.63 15.89 -4.68
C ASN A 59 -7.84 15.59 -3.38
N SER A 60 -6.50 15.60 -3.49
CA SER A 60 -5.57 15.30 -2.41
C SER A 60 -5.12 16.60 -1.70
N PRO A 61 -4.75 16.54 -0.41
CA PRO A 61 -4.13 17.67 0.27
C PRO A 61 -2.86 18.16 -0.45
N PRO A 62 -2.62 19.49 -0.55
CA PRO A 62 -1.42 20.04 -1.18
C PRO A 62 -0.10 19.55 -0.55
N ASP A 63 -0.11 19.30 0.76
CA ASP A 63 1.07 18.84 1.50
C ASP A 63 1.55 17.45 1.06
N ASP A 64 0.64 16.58 0.61
CA ASP A 64 0.98 15.25 0.09
C ASP A 64 1.86 15.37 -1.16
N VAL A 65 1.47 16.24 -2.08
CA VAL A 65 2.23 16.52 -3.30
C VAL A 65 3.58 17.16 -2.97
N ALA A 66 3.59 18.13 -2.04
CA ALA A 66 4.82 18.78 -1.60
C ALA A 66 5.81 17.78 -0.98
N HIS A 67 5.34 16.85 -0.14
CA HIS A 67 6.18 15.81 0.45
C HIS A 67 6.68 14.79 -0.58
N ALA A 68 5.86 14.39 -1.55
CA ALA A 68 6.31 13.52 -2.63
C ALA A 68 7.46 14.17 -3.43
N ARG A 69 7.32 15.45 -3.78
CA ARG A 69 8.36 16.24 -4.45
C ARG A 69 9.62 16.41 -3.59
N LEU A 70 9.47 16.58 -2.27
CA LEU A 70 10.59 16.68 -1.32
C LEU A 70 11.45 15.40 -1.35
N VAL A 71 10.83 14.22 -1.28
CA VAL A 71 11.55 12.94 -1.36
C VAL A 71 12.20 12.77 -2.71
N ALA A 72 11.45 13.03 -3.80
CA ALA A 72 12.00 12.89 -5.15
C ALA A 72 13.23 13.78 -5.36
N ALA A 73 13.18 15.04 -4.92
CA ALA A 73 14.30 15.97 -5.01
C ALA A 73 15.50 15.53 -4.17
N GLN A 74 15.28 15.08 -2.93
CA GLN A 74 16.37 14.66 -2.04
C GLN A 74 17.13 13.43 -2.57
N PHE A 75 16.44 12.49 -3.19
CA PHE A 75 17.02 11.22 -3.65
C PHE A 75 17.24 11.15 -5.16
N GLY A 76 16.97 12.24 -5.89
CA GLY A 76 17.14 12.32 -7.35
C GLY A 76 16.25 11.33 -8.10
N ILE A 77 15.01 11.13 -7.65
CA ILE A 77 14.04 10.22 -8.29
C ILE A 77 13.32 11.00 -9.40
N GLU A 78 13.32 10.46 -10.62
CA GLU A 78 12.54 11.04 -11.72
C GLU A 78 11.05 10.95 -11.39
N THR A 79 10.31 12.03 -11.62
CA THR A 79 8.87 12.06 -11.36
C THR A 79 8.06 12.62 -12.51
N GLN A 80 6.86 12.09 -12.67
CA GLN A 80 5.79 12.67 -13.50
C GLN A 80 4.55 12.90 -12.63
N GLU A 81 3.85 14.00 -12.88
CA GLU A 81 2.66 14.38 -12.12
C GLU A 81 1.43 14.41 -13.03
N PHE A 82 0.37 13.72 -12.61
CA PHE A 82 -0.90 13.68 -13.32
C PHE A 82 -2.04 13.90 -12.32
N ASP A 83 -2.69 15.04 -12.39
CA ASP A 83 -3.87 15.31 -11.57
C ASP A 83 -5.08 14.54 -12.12
N LEU A 84 -5.64 13.67 -11.28
CA LEU A 84 -6.75 12.78 -11.62
C LEU A 84 -8.12 13.34 -11.19
N SER A 85 -8.15 14.55 -10.61
CA SER A 85 -9.35 15.14 -10.00
C SER A 85 -10.51 15.30 -10.99
N ASP A 86 -10.22 15.71 -12.24
CA ASP A 86 -11.23 15.89 -13.28
C ASP A 86 -11.79 14.55 -13.75
N ILE A 87 -10.91 13.56 -13.98
CA ILE A 87 -11.31 12.20 -14.37
C ILE A 87 -12.15 11.56 -13.27
N PHE A 88 -11.73 11.70 -12.01
CA PHE A 88 -12.49 11.25 -10.86
C PHE A 88 -13.88 11.90 -10.83
N THR A 89 -13.95 13.22 -11.02
CA THR A 89 -15.23 13.96 -11.00
C THR A 89 -16.15 13.51 -12.13
N ALA A 90 -15.63 13.35 -13.34
CA ALA A 90 -16.39 12.82 -14.48
C ALA A 90 -16.92 11.41 -14.22
N PHE A 91 -16.06 10.50 -13.75
CA PHE A 91 -16.45 9.10 -13.48
C PHE A 91 -17.46 9.01 -12.34
N HIS A 92 -17.25 9.77 -11.27
CA HIS A 92 -18.18 9.84 -10.14
C HIS A 92 -19.54 10.42 -10.56
N THR A 93 -19.56 11.46 -11.40
CA THR A 93 -20.81 12.07 -11.89
C THR A 93 -21.58 11.12 -12.77
N LEU A 94 -20.90 10.40 -13.67
CA LEU A 94 -21.49 9.35 -14.50
C LEU A 94 -22.17 8.26 -13.65
N LEU A 95 -21.51 7.80 -12.59
CA LEU A 95 -22.04 6.76 -11.71
C LEU A 95 -23.15 7.24 -10.75
N LYS A 96 -23.16 8.54 -10.42
CA LYS A 96 -24.21 9.16 -9.61
C LYS A 96 -25.51 9.41 -10.38
N GLY A 97 -25.55 9.15 -11.68
CA GLY A 97 -26.66 9.48 -12.60
C GLY A 97 -28.06 8.96 -12.24
N GLU A 98 -28.24 8.22 -11.15
CA GLU A 98 -29.52 7.94 -10.51
C GLU A 98 -29.34 8.04 -8.98
N GLU A 99 -30.15 8.84 -8.29
CA GLU A 99 -30.12 8.99 -6.83
C GLU A 99 -30.26 7.62 -6.15
N LEU A 100 -29.19 7.15 -5.50
CA LEU A 100 -29.27 6.00 -4.60
C LEU A 100 -30.10 6.40 -3.36
N PRO A 101 -31.17 5.66 -3.01
CA PRO A 101 -32.02 6.02 -1.88
C PRO A 101 -31.24 5.97 -0.56
N GLY A 102 -31.41 7.01 0.27
CA GLY A 102 -30.67 7.28 1.50
C GLY A 102 -30.81 6.23 2.62
N GLY A 103 -29.90 6.31 3.61
CA GLY A 103 -29.74 5.35 4.72
C GLY A 103 -28.31 4.81 4.80
N ALA A 104 -28.07 3.60 5.35
CA ALA A 104 -26.75 2.95 5.37
C ALA A 104 -26.05 2.83 3.98
N ALA A 105 -26.79 3.15 2.91
CA ALA A 105 -26.31 3.45 1.57
C ALA A 105 -25.33 4.66 1.50
N GLU A 106 -25.45 5.68 2.35
CA GLU A 106 -24.56 6.86 2.37
C GLU A 106 -23.11 6.45 2.73
N ARG A 107 -22.89 5.73 3.84
CA ARG A 107 -21.56 5.22 4.22
C ARG A 107 -20.95 4.23 3.22
N LYS A 108 -21.79 3.43 2.52
CA LYS A 108 -21.32 2.50 1.47
C LYS A 108 -21.01 3.23 0.16
N ALA A 109 -21.78 4.26 -0.17
CA ALA A 109 -21.48 5.16 -1.28
C ALA A 109 -20.13 5.86 -1.05
N ASP A 110 -19.84 6.25 0.20
CA ASP A 110 -18.56 6.89 0.55
C ASP A 110 -17.35 5.98 0.29
N ILE A 111 -17.40 4.69 0.69
CA ILE A 111 -16.30 3.74 0.43
C ILE A 111 -16.20 3.40 -1.07
N ALA A 112 -17.32 3.29 -1.78
CA ALA A 112 -17.30 3.04 -3.22
C ALA A 112 -16.60 4.18 -3.97
N VAL A 113 -16.93 5.43 -3.62
CA VAL A 113 -16.32 6.65 -4.16
C VAL A 113 -14.86 6.77 -3.73
N ALA A 114 -14.55 6.53 -2.46
CA ALA A 114 -13.17 6.55 -1.94
C ALA A 114 -12.26 5.58 -2.70
N ASN A 115 -12.75 4.37 -2.99
CA ASN A 115 -12.01 3.35 -3.73
C ASN A 115 -11.80 3.68 -5.22
N LEU A 116 -12.51 4.66 -5.80
CA LEU A 116 -12.25 5.08 -7.19
C LEU A 116 -10.85 5.71 -7.30
N LYS A 117 -10.42 6.51 -6.31
CA LYS A 117 -9.13 7.20 -6.34
C LYS A 117 -7.94 6.23 -6.51
N PRO A 118 -7.73 5.23 -5.63
CA PRO A 118 -6.62 4.29 -5.79
C PRO A 118 -6.73 3.42 -7.05
N ARG A 119 -7.94 3.16 -7.55
CA ARG A 119 -8.15 2.45 -8.84
C ARG A 119 -7.74 3.29 -10.05
N LEU A 120 -8.06 4.58 -10.06
CA LEU A 120 -7.59 5.51 -11.08
C LEU A 120 -6.06 5.62 -11.06
N ARG A 121 -5.46 5.70 -9.86
CA ARG A 121 -4.00 5.70 -9.70
C ARG A 121 -3.37 4.41 -10.26
N MET A 122 -3.96 3.25 -9.94
CA MET A 122 -3.54 1.96 -10.49
C MET A 122 -3.56 1.94 -12.02
N ILE A 123 -4.63 2.45 -12.64
CA ILE A 123 -4.73 2.55 -14.11
C ILE A 123 -3.57 3.36 -14.69
N CYS A 124 -3.26 4.52 -14.09
CA CYS A 124 -2.14 5.36 -14.53
C CYS A 124 -0.79 4.65 -14.39
N LEU A 125 -0.56 3.95 -13.27
CA LEU A 125 0.67 3.20 -13.02
C LEU A 125 0.87 2.11 -14.08
N TYR A 126 -0.14 1.29 -14.32
CA TYR A 126 -0.06 0.22 -15.32
C TYR A 126 0.04 0.73 -16.75
N TYR A 127 -0.61 1.86 -17.08
CA TYR A 127 -0.43 2.50 -18.38
C TYR A 127 1.04 2.88 -18.62
N VAL A 128 1.66 3.55 -17.65
CA VAL A 128 3.06 3.99 -17.72
C VAL A 128 4.02 2.79 -17.72
N ALA A 129 3.73 1.77 -16.92
CA ALA A 129 4.49 0.53 -16.85
C ALA A 129 4.56 -0.15 -18.23
N ASN A 130 3.39 -0.36 -18.85
CA ASN A 130 3.29 -1.00 -20.17
C ASN A 130 3.99 -0.18 -21.26
N ALA A 131 3.88 1.15 -21.20
CA ALA A 131 4.53 2.03 -22.18
C ALA A 131 6.07 2.01 -22.12
N ARG A 132 6.65 1.57 -20.98
CA ARG A 132 8.11 1.57 -20.73
C ARG A 132 8.70 0.19 -20.54
N ASN A 133 7.90 -0.88 -20.59
CA ASN A 133 8.27 -2.23 -20.15
C ASN A 133 8.82 -2.23 -18.71
N TYR A 134 8.14 -1.54 -17.79
CA TYR A 134 8.49 -1.48 -16.37
C TYR A 134 7.53 -2.36 -15.54
N LEU A 135 7.94 -2.72 -14.33
CA LEU A 135 7.04 -3.32 -13.33
C LEU A 135 6.40 -2.24 -12.44
N VAL A 136 5.14 -2.44 -12.06
CA VAL A 136 4.47 -1.65 -11.04
C VAL A 136 4.88 -2.13 -9.66
N VAL A 137 5.45 -1.23 -8.86
CA VAL A 137 5.84 -1.51 -7.46
C VAL A 137 4.74 -1.03 -6.51
N GLY A 138 4.20 -1.97 -5.74
CA GLY A 138 3.23 -1.69 -4.69
C GLY A 138 3.91 -1.30 -3.38
N THR A 139 3.19 -0.51 -2.59
CA THR A 139 3.73 0.09 -1.35
C THR A 139 3.13 -0.50 -0.09
N GLY A 140 2.19 -1.46 -0.22
CA GLY A 140 1.55 -2.10 0.93
C GLY A 140 2.55 -2.87 1.79
N ASN A 141 2.56 -2.55 3.08
CA ASN A 141 3.35 -3.25 4.08
C ASN A 141 2.59 -4.45 4.67
N LYS A 142 3.30 -5.29 5.41
CA LYS A 142 2.73 -6.51 6.02
C LYS A 142 1.54 -6.21 6.91
N SER A 143 1.60 -5.12 7.67
CA SER A 143 0.56 -4.73 8.62
C SER A 143 -0.75 -4.46 7.91
N GLU A 144 -0.73 -3.63 6.86
CA GLU A 144 -1.88 -3.29 6.03
C GLU A 144 -2.39 -4.48 5.24
N LEU A 145 -1.49 -5.23 4.59
CA LEU A 145 -1.85 -6.38 3.78
C LEU A 145 -2.59 -7.42 4.62
N THR A 146 -2.07 -7.75 5.80
CA THR A 146 -2.60 -8.81 6.67
C THR A 146 -4.03 -8.54 7.09
N ILE A 147 -4.35 -7.31 7.48
CA ILE A 147 -5.73 -6.93 7.85
C ILE A 147 -6.59 -6.50 6.65
N GLY A 148 -6.00 -6.43 5.45
CA GLY A 148 -6.66 -6.04 4.22
C GLY A 148 -6.99 -4.56 4.11
N TYR A 149 -6.19 -3.71 4.74
CA TYR A 149 -6.31 -2.25 4.75
C TYR A 149 -5.71 -1.63 3.48
N PHE A 150 -6.32 -1.99 2.35
CA PHE A 150 -5.96 -1.50 1.02
C PHE A 150 -7.14 -1.69 0.06
N THR A 151 -7.15 -0.99 -1.07
CA THR A 151 -8.18 -1.19 -2.10
C THR A 151 -7.80 -2.35 -3.01
N LYS A 152 -8.65 -3.39 -3.06
CA LYS A 152 -8.48 -4.48 -4.02
C LYS A 152 -8.58 -3.93 -5.45
N TYR A 153 -7.57 -4.24 -6.26
CA TYR A 153 -7.39 -3.69 -7.61
C TYR A 153 -7.23 -2.16 -7.67
N GLY A 154 -6.84 -1.54 -6.55
CA GLY A 154 -6.35 -0.16 -6.49
C GLY A 154 -4.88 -0.18 -6.08
N ASP A 155 -4.56 0.37 -4.92
CA ASP A 155 -3.23 0.37 -4.30
C ASP A 155 -2.70 -1.05 -3.99
N GLY A 156 -3.58 -2.04 -3.85
CA GLY A 156 -3.19 -3.45 -3.73
C GLY A 156 -2.89 -4.17 -5.05
N ALA A 157 -3.01 -3.52 -6.21
CA ALA A 157 -2.62 -4.10 -7.49
C ALA A 157 -1.23 -3.60 -7.88
N ALA A 158 -0.29 -4.54 -7.90
CA ALA A 158 1.10 -4.32 -8.26
C ALA A 158 1.71 -5.64 -8.77
N ASP A 159 2.85 -5.54 -9.44
CA ASP A 159 3.59 -6.70 -9.92
C ASP A 159 4.54 -7.22 -8.83
N ILE A 160 5.10 -6.32 -8.01
CA ILE A 160 5.96 -6.67 -6.86
C ILE A 160 5.63 -5.82 -5.62
N LEU A 161 5.82 -6.42 -4.43
CA LEU A 161 5.56 -5.81 -3.11
C LEU A 161 6.81 -5.90 -2.21
N PRO A 162 7.81 -5.02 -2.38
CA PRO A 162 9.08 -5.09 -1.63
C PRO A 162 8.92 -4.93 -0.12
N LEU A 163 7.81 -4.35 0.33
CA LEU A 163 7.49 -4.12 1.74
C LEU A 163 6.46 -5.11 2.29
N GLY A 164 5.98 -6.05 1.48
CA GLY A 164 4.82 -6.88 1.81
C GLY A 164 5.00 -7.82 3.01
N ASP A 165 6.25 -8.06 3.43
CA ASP A 165 6.60 -8.82 4.64
C ASP A 165 7.31 -7.97 5.72
N ILE A 166 7.22 -6.64 5.61
CA ILE A 166 7.79 -5.70 6.58
C ILE A 166 6.65 -5.09 7.42
N LEU A 167 6.74 -5.14 8.74
CA LEU A 167 5.77 -4.50 9.63
C LEU A 167 5.93 -2.97 9.60
N LYS A 168 4.86 -2.21 9.88
CA LYS A 168 4.88 -0.73 9.86
C LYS A 168 5.95 -0.13 10.78
N THR A 169 6.16 -0.75 11.94
CA THR A 169 7.18 -0.35 12.91
C THR A 169 8.60 -0.60 12.40
N GLU A 170 8.83 -1.71 11.70
CA GLU A 170 10.10 -2.02 11.03
C GLU A 170 10.35 -1.08 9.85
N GLU A 171 9.30 -0.78 9.09
CA GLU A 171 9.32 0.19 7.99
C GLU A 171 9.70 1.60 8.46
N ARG A 172 9.17 2.08 9.60
CA ARG A 172 9.60 3.35 10.20
C ARG A 172 11.09 3.35 10.56
N ALA A 173 11.59 2.25 11.12
CA ALA A 173 13.02 2.11 11.43
C ALA A 173 13.87 2.08 10.15
N LEU A 174 13.37 1.43 9.09
CA LEU A 174 13.99 1.41 7.78
C LEU A 174 14.06 2.81 7.17
N ALA A 175 12.97 3.58 7.23
CA ALA A 175 12.90 4.96 6.74
C ALA A 175 13.96 5.87 7.38
N ALA A 176 14.18 5.74 8.69
CA ALA A 176 15.19 6.50 9.40
C ALA A 176 16.62 6.21 8.88
N VAL A 177 16.95 4.94 8.65
CA VAL A 177 18.26 4.54 8.09
C VAL A 177 18.40 4.90 6.61
N LEU A 178 17.30 4.93 5.85
CA LEU A 178 17.28 5.38 4.47
C LEU A 178 17.45 6.90 4.34
N GLY A 179 17.31 7.66 5.43
CA GLY A 179 17.42 9.11 5.46
C GLY A 179 16.16 9.82 4.97
N ILE A 180 14.99 9.17 5.02
CA ILE A 180 13.71 9.79 4.67
C ILE A 180 13.47 11.02 5.56
N PRO A 181 12.99 12.16 5.02
CA PRO A 181 12.70 13.35 5.80
C PRO A 181 11.88 13.08 7.05
N ARG A 182 12.30 13.66 8.18
CA ARG A 182 11.63 13.49 9.48
C ARG A 182 10.13 13.87 9.43
N VAL A 183 9.79 14.92 8.67
CA VAL A 183 8.40 15.35 8.46
C VAL A 183 7.50 14.26 7.86
N ILE A 184 8.08 13.32 7.10
CA ILE A 184 7.35 12.19 6.50
C ILE A 184 7.29 11.01 7.48
N ILE A 185 8.37 10.75 8.22
CA ILE A 185 8.41 9.68 9.23
C ILE A 185 7.42 9.95 10.36
N GLU A 186 7.31 11.20 10.80
CA GLU A 186 6.45 11.62 11.92
C GLU A 186 5.02 11.91 11.52
N LYS A 187 4.73 12.01 10.21
CA LYS A 187 3.38 12.22 9.70
C LYS A 187 2.47 11.06 10.13
N PRO A 188 1.28 11.34 10.70
CA PRO A 188 0.30 10.30 10.97
C PRO A 188 -0.09 9.56 9.68
N PRO A 189 -0.12 8.21 9.66
CA PRO A 189 -0.57 7.45 8.50
C PRO A 189 -2.02 7.77 8.12
N SER A 190 -2.22 7.97 6.83
CA SER A 190 -3.52 8.27 6.22
C SER A 190 -3.53 7.74 4.79
N ALA A 191 -4.62 7.09 4.40
CA ALA A 191 -4.92 6.69 3.03
C ALA A 191 -5.25 7.89 2.11
N GLY A 192 -5.49 9.09 2.66
CA GLY A 192 -5.74 10.31 1.90
C GLY A 192 -7.02 10.26 1.06
N LEU A 193 -7.99 9.44 1.45
CA LEU A 193 -9.20 9.20 0.67
C LEU A 193 -10.30 10.24 0.94
N TRP A 194 -10.41 10.74 2.17
CA TRP A 194 -11.31 11.84 2.58
C TRP A 194 -10.71 12.65 3.73
N ALA A 195 -11.27 13.85 3.98
CA ALA A 195 -10.74 14.80 4.96
C ALA A 195 -10.82 14.27 6.40
N GLY A 196 -9.75 14.46 7.19
CA GLY A 196 -9.67 14.07 8.60
C GLY A 196 -9.48 12.57 8.84
N GLN A 197 -9.28 11.78 7.79
CA GLN A 197 -9.05 10.34 7.87
C GLN A 197 -7.67 10.01 8.47
N THR A 198 -7.62 9.03 9.37
CA THR A 198 -6.38 8.44 9.89
C THR A 198 -6.53 6.93 9.93
N ASP A 199 -5.44 6.21 9.63
CA ASP A 199 -5.47 4.75 9.55
C ASP A 199 -5.75 4.15 10.93
N GLU A 200 -5.09 4.64 11.98
CA GLU A 200 -5.28 4.15 13.35
C GLU A 200 -6.71 4.38 13.87
N GLY A 201 -7.37 5.46 13.43
CA GLY A 201 -8.78 5.73 13.73
C GLY A 201 -9.73 4.71 13.09
N GLU A 202 -9.46 4.29 11.85
CA GLU A 202 -10.27 3.28 11.15
C GLU A 202 -9.98 1.85 11.63
N ILE A 203 -8.70 1.52 11.79
CA ILE A 203 -8.26 0.21 12.30
C ILE A 203 -8.77 0.03 13.73
N GLY A 204 -8.81 1.11 14.52
CA GLY A 204 -9.24 1.13 15.92
C GLY A 204 -8.12 0.75 16.89
N MET A 205 -6.87 0.81 16.46
CA MET A 205 -5.67 0.62 17.29
C MET A 205 -4.45 1.26 16.61
N SER A 206 -3.39 1.49 17.38
CA SER A 206 -2.13 1.96 16.82
C SER A 206 -1.40 0.88 16.03
N TYR A 207 -0.55 1.28 15.08
CA TYR A 207 0.31 0.34 14.36
C TYR A 207 1.26 -0.42 15.29
N ALA A 208 1.74 0.21 16.36
CA ALA A 208 2.58 -0.47 17.35
C ALA A 208 1.84 -1.64 18.03
N MET A 209 0.55 -1.46 18.32
CA MET A 209 -0.28 -2.53 18.87
C MET A 209 -0.60 -3.59 17.81
N LEU A 210 -0.96 -3.16 16.59
CA LEU A 210 -1.25 -4.06 15.48
C LEU A 210 -0.04 -4.97 15.18
N ASP A 211 1.15 -4.41 15.02
CA ASP A 211 2.37 -5.15 14.71
C ASP A 211 2.76 -6.13 15.82
N ARG A 212 2.54 -5.75 17.09
CA ARG A 212 2.73 -6.65 18.23
C ARG A 212 1.78 -7.84 18.15
N ILE A 213 0.50 -7.60 17.85
CA ILE A 213 -0.49 -8.67 17.68
C ILE A 213 -0.11 -9.57 16.50
N LEU A 214 0.23 -8.99 15.35
CA LEU A 214 0.62 -9.76 14.16
C LEU A 214 1.84 -10.64 14.43
N THR A 215 2.88 -10.11 15.09
CA THR A 215 4.06 -10.88 15.49
C THR A 215 3.70 -12.06 16.39
N LEU A 216 2.78 -11.87 17.34
CA LEU A 216 2.31 -12.94 18.22
C LEU A 216 1.53 -14.02 17.45
N LEU A 217 0.67 -13.60 16.53
CA LEU A 217 -0.12 -14.53 15.71
C LEU A 217 0.78 -15.42 14.84
N GLU A 218 1.92 -14.91 14.37
CA GLU A 218 2.89 -15.68 13.57
C GLU A 218 3.69 -16.71 14.38
N ARG A 219 3.96 -16.43 15.65
CA ARG A 219 4.66 -17.36 16.56
C ARG A 219 3.76 -18.48 17.08
N GLY A 220 2.44 -18.35 16.90
CA GLY A 220 1.44 -19.33 17.28
C GLY A 220 0.85 -19.10 18.67
N ASP A 221 -0.33 -19.67 18.89
CA ASP A 221 -1.20 -19.37 20.03
C ASP A 221 -0.58 -19.72 21.40
N ALA A 222 0.42 -20.61 21.44
CA ALA A 222 1.09 -21.03 22.66
C ALA A 222 1.87 -19.90 23.36
N GLU A 223 2.49 -18.98 22.62
CA GLU A 223 3.22 -17.83 23.17
C GLU A 223 2.33 -16.63 23.51
N MET A 224 1.09 -16.64 23.04
CA MET A 224 0.12 -15.55 23.24
C MET A 224 -0.31 -15.43 24.71
N SER A 225 -0.18 -16.52 25.49
CA SER A 225 -0.44 -16.54 26.94
C SER A 225 0.62 -15.79 27.78
N GLN A 226 1.77 -15.45 27.19
CA GLN A 226 2.90 -14.83 27.90
C GLN A 226 2.95 -13.31 27.75
N ILE A 227 2.07 -12.72 26.93
CA ILE A 227 2.06 -11.29 26.67
C ILE A 227 0.73 -10.68 27.07
N GLU A 228 0.80 -9.62 27.86
CA GLU A 228 -0.35 -8.77 28.19
C GLU A 228 -0.84 -8.06 26.91
N CYS A 229 -1.83 -8.66 26.27
CA CYS A 229 -2.54 -8.12 25.13
C CYS A 229 -4.04 -8.33 25.35
N ASP A 230 -4.83 -7.29 25.09
CA ASP A 230 -6.28 -7.35 25.20
C ASP A 230 -6.85 -8.42 24.24
N PRO A 231 -7.50 -9.48 24.76
CA PRO A 231 -8.10 -10.54 23.95
C PRO A 231 -9.08 -10.01 22.89
N GLU A 232 -9.74 -8.88 23.14
CA GLU A 232 -10.68 -8.28 22.19
C GLU A 232 -9.96 -7.73 20.96
N LEU A 233 -8.80 -7.08 21.15
CA LEU A 233 -7.97 -6.57 20.05
C LEU A 233 -7.42 -7.71 19.19
N VAL A 234 -6.94 -8.80 19.82
CA VAL A 234 -6.49 -9.99 19.10
C VAL A 234 -7.61 -10.58 18.26
N ALA A 235 -8.80 -10.75 18.85
CA ALA A 235 -9.96 -11.27 18.15
C ALA A 235 -10.39 -10.35 17.00
N ARG A 236 -10.27 -9.02 17.16
CA ARG A 236 -10.52 -8.03 16.10
C ARG A 236 -9.54 -8.20 14.94
N VAL A 237 -8.24 -8.28 15.19
CA VAL A 237 -7.21 -8.49 14.14
C VAL A 237 -7.45 -9.79 13.38
N ARG A 238 -7.77 -10.89 14.08
CA ARG A 238 -8.14 -12.17 13.43
C ARG A 238 -9.37 -12.03 12.53
N ARG A 239 -10.42 -11.35 12.99
CA ARG A 239 -11.63 -11.08 12.18
C ARG A 239 -11.32 -10.23 10.95
N MET A 240 -10.50 -9.18 11.08
CA MET A 240 -10.09 -8.34 9.94
C MET A 240 -9.28 -9.15 8.93
N THR A 241 -8.35 -9.96 9.42
CA THR A 241 -7.51 -10.85 8.60
C THR A 241 -8.38 -11.83 7.82
N GLU A 242 -9.27 -12.57 8.49
CA GLU A 242 -10.09 -13.59 7.82
C GLU A 242 -11.07 -12.97 6.80
N ARG A 243 -11.78 -11.91 7.19
CA ARG A 243 -12.75 -11.25 6.31
C ARG A 243 -12.11 -10.66 5.06
N SER A 244 -10.85 -10.25 5.14
CA SER A 244 -10.11 -9.67 4.03
C SER A 244 -9.25 -10.67 3.26
N ARG A 245 -9.28 -11.96 3.62
CA ARG A 245 -8.48 -13.02 2.97
C ARG A 245 -8.61 -13.01 1.45
N HIS A 246 -9.82 -12.75 0.94
CA HIS A 246 -10.10 -12.64 -0.49
C HIS A 246 -9.31 -11.53 -1.21
N LYS A 247 -8.73 -10.56 -0.51
CA LYS A 247 -7.88 -9.52 -1.10
C LYS A 247 -6.44 -9.96 -1.33
N ARG A 248 -5.95 -10.94 -0.54
CA ARG A 248 -4.58 -11.46 -0.61
C ARG A 248 -4.45 -12.75 -1.43
N MET A 249 -5.54 -13.47 -1.61
CA MET A 249 -5.55 -14.70 -2.41
C MET A 249 -5.75 -14.40 -3.90
N PRO A 250 -5.17 -15.23 -4.80
CA PRO A 250 -5.56 -15.24 -6.20
C PRO A 250 -7.08 -15.39 -6.37
N ILE A 251 -7.59 -14.97 -7.53
CA ILE A 251 -9.01 -15.16 -7.87
C ILE A 251 -9.32 -16.66 -7.81
N PRO A 252 -10.31 -17.11 -7.00
CA PRO A 252 -10.70 -18.51 -6.98
C PRO A 252 -11.15 -18.97 -8.35
N ILE A 253 -10.55 -20.03 -8.88
CA ILE A 253 -10.90 -20.62 -10.17
C ILE A 253 -11.68 -21.90 -9.91
N PHE A 254 -12.90 -22.00 -10.43
CA PHE A 254 -13.64 -23.26 -10.44
C PHE A 254 -12.83 -24.32 -11.19
N ARG A 255 -12.47 -25.41 -10.51
CA ARG A 255 -11.75 -26.54 -11.10
C ARG A 255 -12.76 -27.62 -11.47
N ARG A 256 -12.79 -28.01 -12.75
CA ARG A 256 -13.64 -29.10 -13.25
C ARG A 256 -13.29 -30.46 -12.64
N ILE A 257 -12.03 -30.67 -12.25
CA ILE A 257 -11.52 -31.86 -11.59
C ILE A 257 -10.96 -31.39 -10.25
N ALA A 258 -11.43 -31.97 -9.14
CA ALA A 258 -10.91 -31.70 -7.81
C ALA A 258 -9.42 -32.08 -7.74
N GLN A 259 -8.58 -31.23 -7.13
CA GLN A 259 -7.20 -31.63 -6.90
C GLN A 259 -7.14 -32.74 -5.83
N PRO A 260 -6.15 -33.65 -5.89
CA PRO A 260 -6.02 -34.73 -4.91
C PRO A 260 -6.00 -34.27 -3.45
N ASP A 261 -5.49 -33.06 -3.19
CA ASP A 261 -5.30 -32.49 -1.85
C ASP A 261 -6.51 -31.69 -1.31
N GLU A 262 -7.66 -31.72 -1.98
CA GLU A 262 -8.90 -31.06 -1.52
C GLU A 262 -9.93 -32.04 -0.89
N ARG A 263 -9.48 -33.20 -0.38
CA ARG A 263 -10.32 -34.15 0.40
C ARG A 263 -9.91 -34.25 1.86
#